data_AF-F8JLB3-F1
#
_entry.id   AF-F8JLB3-F1
#
_cell.length_a   1.000
_cell.length_b   1.000
_cell.length_c   1.000
_cell.angle_alpha   90.00
_cell.angle_beta   90.00
_cell.angle_gamma   90.00
#
_symmetry.space_group_name_H-M   'P 1'
#
loop_
_entity.id
_entity.type
_entity.pdbx_description
1 polymer ?
#
loop_
_entity_poly.entity_id
_entity_poly.type
_entity_poly.pdbx_seq_one_letter_code
_entity_poly.pdbx_strand_id
1 'polypeptide(L)' 'MRIGELARRSGVSERSLRYYEQQGLLRSQRTPGGQREYGDWAVDRVIRVQALYAAG' A
#
# COMPACT_ATOMS: atom_id res chain seq x y z
N MET A 1 -5.42 8.79 0.26
CA MET A 1 -4.32 8.92 -0.74
C MET A 1 -4.47 7.89 -1.87
N ARG A 2 -4.02 8.21 -3.08
CA ARG A 2 -4.02 7.28 -4.25
C ARG A 2 -2.82 6.33 -4.21
N ILE A 3 -2.84 5.28 -5.05
CA ILE A 3 -1.75 4.28 -5.10
C ILE A 3 -0.39 4.90 -5.48
N GLY A 4 -0.35 5.84 -6.42
CA GLY A 4 0.89 6.53 -6.79
C GLY A 4 1.43 7.42 -5.68
N GLU A 5 0.54 8.03 -4.89
CA GLU A 5 0.95 8.80 -3.71
C GLU A 5 1.52 7.89 -2.61
N LEU A 6 0.86 6.76 -2.36
CA LEU A 6 1.37 5.76 -1.41
C LEU A 6 2.72 5.20 -1.87
N ALA A 7 2.89 4.92 -3.17
CA ALA A 7 4.15 4.45 -3.74
C ALA A 7 5.29 5.43 -3.48
N ARG A 8 5.07 6.72 -3.75
CA ARG A 8 6.05 7.78 -3.49
C ARG A 8 6.39 7.89 -2.00
N ARG A 9 5.38 7.89 -1.12
CA ARG A 9 5.59 8.06 0.33
C ARG A 9 6.24 6.85 0.99
N SER A 10 5.98 5.64 0.49
CA SER A 10 6.53 4.39 1.07
C SER A 10 7.80 3.90 0.38
N GLY A 11 8.20 4.49 -0.75
CA GLY A 11 9.37 4.08 -1.51
C GLY A 11 9.20 2.76 -2.26
N VAL A 12 7.97 2.25 -2.41
CA VAL A 12 7.67 0.96 -3.03
C VAL A 12 6.90 1.15 -4.33
N SER A 13 7.13 0.29 -5.32
CA SER A 13 6.41 0.35 -6.59
C SER A 13 4.90 0.13 -6.44
N GLU A 14 4.10 0.74 -7.32
CA GLU A 14 2.65 0.48 -7.36
C GLU A 14 2.34 -1.02 -7.58
N ARG A 15 3.19 -1.73 -8.33
CA ARG A 15 3.07 -3.18 -8.53
C ARG A 15 3.16 -3.93 -7.21
N SER A 16 4.12 -3.58 -6.35
CA SER A 16 4.27 -4.16 -5.02
C SER A 16 3.08 -3.84 -4.13
N LEU A 17 2.55 -2.62 -4.19
CA LEU A 17 1.35 -2.26 -3.44
C LEU A 17 0.13 -3.10 -3.86
N ARG A 18 -0.07 -3.31 -5.18
CA ARG A 18 -1.11 -4.22 -5.68
C ARG A 18 -0.89 -5.65 -5.22
N TYR A 19 0.36 -6.11 -5.21
CA TYR A 19 0.71 -7.43 -4.68
C TYR A 19 0.36 -7.54 -3.19
N TYR A 20 0.71 -6.55 -2.36
CA TYR A 20 0.34 -6.53 -0.94
C TYR A 20 -1.16 -6.53 -0.72
N GLU A 21 -1.94 -5.84 -1.56
CA GLU A 21 -3.39 -5.94 -1.51
C GLU A 21 -3.91 -7.33 -1.89
N GLN A 22 -3.36 -7.94 -2.94
CA GLN A 22 -3.74 -9.30 -3.35
C GLN A 22 -3.43 -10.33 -2.25
N GLN A 23 -2.33 -10.14 -1.51
CA GLN A 23 -1.96 -10.97 -0.36
C GLN A 23 -2.72 -10.59 0.94
N GLY A 24 -3.60 -9.59 0.91
CA GLY A 24 -4.33 -9.12 2.09
C GLY A 24 -3.49 -8.36 3.12
N LEU A 25 -2.23 -8.04 2.79
CA LEU A 25 -1.28 -7.32 3.64
C LEU A 25 -1.57 -5.81 3.68
N LEU A 26 -2.18 -5.29 2.63
CA LEU A 26 -2.63 -3.91 2.49
C LEU A 26 -4.12 -3.89 2.13
N ARG A 27 -4.86 -2.90 2.64
CA ARG A 27 -6.28 -2.71 2.30
C ARG A 27 -6.50 -1.31 1.77
N SER A 28 -7.29 -1.20 0.72
CA SER A 28 -7.84 0.08 0.25
C SER A 28 -9.33 0.17 0.56
N GLN A 29 -9.80 1.40 0.68
CA GLN A 29 -11.20 1.74 0.61
C GLN A 29 -11.53 2.19 -0.82
N ARG A 30 -12.80 2.05 -1.22
CA ARG A 30 -13.27 2.60 -2.50
C ARG A 30 -14.00 3.90 -2.24
N THR A 31 -13.64 4.93 -3.00
CA THR A 31 -14.43 6.15 -3.09
C THR A 31 -15.81 5.85 -3.70
N PRO A 32 -16.80 6.74 -3.52
CA PRO A 32 -18.07 6.66 -4.27
C PRO A 32 -17.87 6.56 -5.79
N GLY A 33 -16.82 7.17 -6.35
CA GLY A 33 -16.43 7.05 -7.76
C GLY A 33 -15.67 5.77 -8.14
N GLY A 34 -15.63 4.76 -7.27
CA GLY A 34 -15.03 3.44 -7.54
C GLY A 34 -13.51 3.37 -7.47
N GLN A 35 -12.82 4.51 -7.33
CA GLN A 35 -11.36 4.56 -7.22
C GLN A 35 -10.85 4.11 -5.86
N ARG A 36 -9.63 3.56 -5.81
CA ARG A 36 -8.98 3.13 -4.57
C ARG A 36 -8.40 4.30 -3.80
N GLU A 37 -8.57 4.26 -2.48
CA GLU A 37 -7.93 5.15 -1.54
C GLU A 37 -7.33 4.39 -0.36
N TYR A 38 -6.20 4.88 0.09
CA TYR A 38 -5.47 4.41 1.24
C TYR A 38 -5.51 5.50 2.32
N GLY A 39 -5.75 5.10 3.58
CA GLY A 39 -5.60 6.01 4.71
C GLY A 39 -4.12 6.26 5.02
N ASP A 40 -3.82 7.27 5.83
CA ASP A 40 -2.43 7.63 6.16
C ASP A 40 -1.65 6.48 6.82
N TRP A 41 -2.34 5.61 7.55
CA TRP A 41 -1.79 4.37 8.14
C TRP A 41 -1.14 3.43 7.12
N ALA A 42 -1.50 3.53 5.84
CA ALA A 42 -1.01 2.64 4.80
C ALA A 42 0.50 2.75 4.58
N VAL A 43 1.08 3.94 4.80
CA VAL A 43 2.53 4.15 4.66
C VAL A 43 3.29 3.29 5.68
N ASP A 44 2.92 3.40 6.96
CA ASP A 44 3.56 2.64 8.05
C ASP A 44 3.36 1.13 7.87
N ARG A 45 2.18 0.73 7.38
CA ARG A 45 1.89 -0.66 7.07
C ARG A 45 2.83 -1.20 6.00
N VAL A 46 3.03 -0.46 4.91
CA VAL A 46 3.89 -0.88 3.80
C VAL A 46 5.36 -0.96 4.24
N ILE A 47 5.84 0.02 5.02
CA ILE A 47 7.20 0.02 5.56
C ILE A 47 7.43 -1.21 6.45
N ARG A 48 6.46 -1.56 7.30
CA ARG A 48 6.55 -2.77 8.15
C ARG A 48 6.59 -4.05 7.32
N VAL A 49 5.76 -4.13 6.27
CA VAL A 49 5.76 -5.30 5.36
C VAL A 49 7.12 -5.44 4.67
N GLN A 50 7.70 -4.35 4.18
CA GLN A 50 9.04 -4.33 3.59
C GLN A 50 10.12 -4.82 4.57
N ALA A 51 10.12 -4.30 5.80
CA ALA A 51 11.08 -4.70 6.82
C ALA A 51 11.01 -6.21 7.14
N LEU A 52 9.80 -6.78 7.19
CA LEU A 52 9.61 -8.21 7.42
C LEU A 52 10.11 -9.07 6.25
N TYR A 53 9.89 -8.64 5.00
CA TYR A 53 10.42 -9.34 3.83
C TYR A 53 11.96 -9.25 3.74
N ALA A 54 12.56 -8.16 4.21
CA ALA A 54 14.01 -7.99 4.21
C ALA A 54 14.72 -8.75 5.34
N ALA A 55 13.99 -9.19 6.36
CA ALA A 55 14.53 -9.90 7.52
C ALA A 55 14.56 -11.44 7.36
N GLY A 56 14.13 -11.97 6.21
CA GLY A 56 14.24 -13.39 5.84
C GLY A 56 15.35 -13.64 4.83
#